data_AF-A0A7Y9PEM1-F1
#
_entry.id   AF-A0A7Y9PEM1-F1
#
_cell.length_a   1.000
_cell.length_b   1.000
_cell.length_c   1.000
_cell.angle_alpha   90.00
_cell.angle_beta   90.00
_cell.angle_gamma   90.00
#
_symmetry.space_group_name_H-M   'P 1'
#
loop_
_entity.id
_entity.type
_entity.pdbx_description
1 polymer ?
#
loop_
_entity_poly.entity_id
_entity_poly.type
_entity_poly.pdbx_seq_one_letter_code
_entity_poly.pdbx_strand_id
1 'polypeptide(L)'
;MSDKHDAANVTNPEHAEHHIVSPFQYSLVFGTLLLFTGITVGAAYVDMGVLNPIIALGIASFKAVVVILFFMHVKYQSRLIKMTVAAGFFTFLVLITMTLCDYMSRAWGLW
;
A
#
# COMPACT_ATOMS: atom_id res chain seq x y z
N MET A 1 49.89 -22.08 -7.60
CA MET A 1 50.30 -20.65 -7.57
C MET A 1 49.23 -19.88 -8.31
N SER A 2 48.13 -19.52 -7.64
CA SER A 2 47.89 -18.23 -6.95
C SER A 2 47.14 -17.23 -7.84
N ASP A 3 45.84 -17.50 -8.04
CA ASP A 3 44.79 -16.57 -8.49
C ASP A 3 44.60 -15.40 -7.50
N LYS A 4 45.63 -14.57 -7.29
CA LYS A 4 45.55 -13.41 -6.38
C LYS A 4 46.15 -12.11 -6.90
N HIS A 5 46.54 -12.02 -8.17
CA HIS A 5 47.19 -10.81 -8.71
C HIS A 5 46.77 -10.47 -10.15
N ASP A 6 45.47 -10.54 -10.46
CA ASP A 6 44.95 -9.93 -11.67
C ASP A 6 44.77 -8.42 -11.46
N ALA A 7 45.83 -7.67 -11.79
CA ALA A 7 45.83 -6.19 -11.79
C ALA A 7 44.85 -5.58 -12.82
N ALA A 8 44.13 -6.41 -13.58
CA ALA A 8 43.03 -5.99 -14.45
C ALA A 8 41.66 -5.96 -13.74
N ASN A 9 41.53 -6.53 -12.53
CA ASN A 9 40.26 -6.52 -11.77
C ASN A 9 40.04 -5.24 -10.95
N VAL A 10 41.04 -4.34 -10.87
CA VAL A 10 40.95 -3.09 -10.09
C VAL A 10 40.28 -1.94 -10.84
N THR A 11 39.90 -2.13 -12.11
CA THR A 11 39.27 -1.10 -12.93
C THR A 11 37.80 -1.34 -13.20
N ASN A 12 37.14 -2.27 -12.50
CA ASN A 12 35.69 -2.46 -12.67
C ASN A 12 34.92 -1.37 -11.89
N PRO A 13 34.30 -0.37 -12.55
CA PRO A 13 33.56 0.70 -11.87
C PRO A 13 32.16 0.25 -11.41
N GLU A 14 31.76 -1.01 -11.65
CA GLU A 14 30.37 -1.46 -11.45
C GLU A 14 29.89 -1.59 -10.00
N HIS A 15 30.72 -1.31 -8.98
CA HIS A 15 30.35 -1.54 -7.58
C HIS A 15 29.98 -0.27 -6.77
N ALA A 16 29.84 0.90 -7.39
CA ALA A 16 29.82 2.18 -6.65
C ALA A 16 28.48 2.92 -6.52
N GLU A 17 27.36 2.43 -7.07
CA GLU A 17 26.07 3.15 -7.04
C GLU A 17 24.96 2.29 -6.41
N HIS A 18 25.17 1.86 -5.16
CA HIS A 18 24.08 1.35 -4.32
C HIS A 18 23.12 2.52 -4.01
N HIS A 19 22.19 2.80 -4.93
CA HIS A 19 21.12 3.78 -4.79
C HIS A 19 20.11 3.30 -3.72
N ILE A 20 20.52 3.37 -2.45
CA ILE A 20 19.66 3.08 -1.31
C ILE A 20 18.67 4.24 -1.17
N VAL A 21 17.42 3.98 -1.53
CA VAL A 21 16.28 4.86 -1.22
C VAL A 21 16.38 5.36 0.22
N SER A 22 16.30 6.69 0.39
CA SER A 22 16.71 7.33 1.65
C SER A 22 15.89 6.78 2.83
N PRO A 23 16.53 6.45 3.97
CA PRO A 23 15.84 5.98 5.18
C PRO A 23 14.77 6.97 5.69
N PHE A 24 14.89 8.24 5.30
CA PHE A 24 13.95 9.31 5.62
C PHE A 24 12.53 9.09 5.06
N GLN A 25 12.42 8.49 3.87
CA GLN A 25 11.11 8.18 3.28
C GLN A 25 10.37 7.13 4.12
N TYR A 26 11.06 6.09 4.58
CA TYR A 26 10.46 5.05 5.42
C TYR A 26 10.00 5.58 6.77
N SER A 27 10.77 6.47 7.40
CA SER A 27 10.37 7.08 8.69
C SER A 27 9.15 7.97 8.58
N LEU A 28 9.02 8.74 7.50
CA LEU A 28 7.88 9.64 7.28
C LEU A 28 6.58 8.85 7.05
N VAL A 29 6.67 7.76 6.27
CA VAL A 29 5.54 6.87 6.02
C VAL A 29 5.15 6.11 7.29
N PHE A 30 6.12 5.65 8.07
CA PHE A 30 5.87 5.01 9.37
C PHE A 30 5.09 5.94 10.31
N GLY A 31 5.50 7.21 10.44
CA GLY A 31 4.77 8.20 11.24
C GLY A 31 3.34 8.44 10.74
N THR A 32 3.16 8.51 9.42
CA THR A 32 1.82 8.68 8.81
C THR A 32 0.90 7.49 9.09
N LEU A 33 1.44 6.26 9.05
CA LEU A 33 0.69 5.04 9.36
C LEU A 33 0.34 4.93 10.84
N LEU A 34 1.24 5.35 11.73
CA LEU A 34 0.98 5.41 13.16
C LEU A 34 -0.16 6.39 13.47
N LEU A 35 -0.13 7.57 12.86
CA LEU A 35 -1.20 8.57 12.98
C LEU A 35 -2.55 7.99 12.53
N PHE A 36 -2.61 7.40 11.32
CA PHE A 36 -3.84 6.78 10.82
C PHE A 36 -4.33 5.64 11.72
N THR A 37 -3.42 4.88 12.31
CA THR A 37 -3.78 3.80 13.24
C THR A 37 -4.38 4.37 14.53
N GLY A 38 -3.79 5.42 15.09
CA GLY A 38 -4.36 6.14 16.23
C GLY A 38 -5.75 6.71 15.94
N ILE A 39 -5.95 7.31 14.76
CA ILE A 39 -7.25 7.83 14.33
C ILE A 39 -8.28 6.70 14.21
N THR A 40 -7.90 5.55 13.65
CA THR A 40 -8.81 4.40 13.49
C THR A 40 -9.21 3.81 14.85
N VAL A 41 -8.26 3.69 15.77
CA VAL A 41 -8.49 3.23 17.13
C VAL A 41 -9.39 4.21 17.89
N GLY A 42 -9.13 5.52 17.76
CA GLY A 42 -9.98 6.56 18.36
C GLY A 42 -11.41 6.53 17.81
N ALA A 43 -11.58 6.37 16.49
CA ALA A 43 -12.90 6.23 15.88
C ALA A 43 -13.64 4.98 16.38
N ALA A 44 -12.94 3.89 16.67
CA ALA A 44 -13.55 2.66 17.20
C ALA A 44 -14.12 2.83 18.63
N TYR A 45 -13.63 3.81 19.41
CA TYR A 45 -14.16 4.11 20.74
C TYR A 45 -15.36 5.08 20.73
N VAL A 46 -15.68 5.67 19.59
CA VAL A 46 -16.83 6.58 19.47
C VAL A 46 -18.01 5.85 18.86
N ASP A 47 -18.97 5.47 19.70
CA ASP A 47 -20.20 4.79 19.26
C ASP A 47 -21.14 5.76 18.53
N MET A 48 -21.06 5.78 17.20
CA MET A 48 -21.96 6.54 16.32
C MET A 48 -23.08 5.67 15.73
N GLY A 49 -23.36 4.50 16.32
CA GLY A 49 -24.38 3.56 15.86
C GLY A 49 -24.14 3.08 14.42
N VAL A 50 -25.15 3.17 13.56
CA VAL A 50 -25.11 2.76 12.14
C VAL A 50 -24.00 3.45 11.33
N LEU A 51 -23.55 4.63 11.74
CA LEU A 51 -22.50 5.38 11.01
C LEU A 51 -21.09 4.87 11.31
N ASN A 52 -20.90 4.10 12.39
CA ASN A 52 -19.59 3.58 12.79
C ASN A 52 -18.88 2.79 11.66
N PRO A 53 -19.52 1.79 11.01
CA PRO A 53 -18.89 1.05 9.92
C PRO A 53 -18.58 1.94 8.70
N ILE A 54 -19.41 2.94 8.38
CA ILE A 54 -19.19 3.83 7.23
C ILE A 54 -17.95 4.69 7.47
N ILE A 55 -17.83 5.28 8.66
CA ILE A 55 -16.70 6.12 9.06
C ILE A 55 -15.43 5.26 9.16
N ALA A 56 -15.52 4.07 9.76
CA ALA A 56 -14.41 3.13 9.83
C ALA A 56 -13.90 2.72 8.43
N LEU A 57 -14.81 2.45 7.48
CA LEU A 57 -14.45 2.13 6.10
C LEU A 57 -13.83 3.34 5.37
N GLY A 58 -14.33 4.55 5.64
CA GLY A 58 -13.79 5.81 5.12
C GLY A 58 -12.34 6.03 5.58
N ILE A 59 -12.06 5.86 6.87
CA ILE A 59 -10.71 5.97 7.43
C ILE A 59 -9.81 4.86 6.87
N ALA A 60 -10.31 3.63 6.79
CA ALA A 60 -9.57 2.49 6.26
C ALA A 60 -9.20 2.68 4.77
N SER A 61 -10.12 3.18 3.95
CA SER A 61 -9.87 3.45 2.53
C SER A 61 -8.81 4.53 2.33
N PHE A 62 -8.86 5.63 3.10
CA PHE A 62 -7.83 6.66 3.04
C PHE A 62 -6.45 6.12 3.45
N LYS A 63 -6.40 5.29 4.51
CA LYS A 63 -5.17 4.59 4.92
C LYS A 63 -4.61 3.73 3.78
N ALA A 64 -5.47 2.98 3.08
CA ALA A 64 -5.05 2.13 1.96
C ALA A 64 -4.45 2.96 0.81
N VAL A 65 -5.02 4.12 0.49
CA VAL A 65 -4.49 5.04 -0.53
C VAL A 65 -3.07 5.49 -0.17
N VAL A 66 -2.84 5.92 1.08
CA VAL A 66 -1.51 6.31 1.56
C VAL A 66 -0.51 5.15 1.43
N VAL A 67 -0.90 3.93 1.81
CA VAL A 67 -0.04 2.74 1.69
C VAL A 67 0.35 2.49 0.22
N ILE A 68 -0.60 2.55 -0.71
CA ILE A 68 -0.34 2.29 -2.14
C ILE A 68 0.58 3.37 -2.73
N LEU A 69 0.36 4.64 -2.42
CA LEU A 69 1.16 5.73 -2.98
C LEU A 69 2.59 5.75 -2.44
N PHE A 70 2.78 5.50 -1.14
CA PHE A 70 4.06 5.67 -0.47
C PHE A 70 4.78 4.34 -0.14
N PHE A 71 4.11 3.35 0.43
CA PHE A 71 4.72 2.08 0.85
C PHE A 71 5.00 1.15 -0.33
N MET A 72 4.05 1.06 -1.27
CA MET A 72 4.26 0.32 -2.52
C MET A 72 5.10 1.11 -3.54
N HIS A 73 5.57 2.30 -3.19
CA HIS A 73 6.42 3.17 -4.01
C HIS A 73 5.83 3.47 -5.40
N VAL A 74 4.52 3.27 -5.59
CA VAL A 74 3.86 3.35 -6.90
C VAL A 74 4.05 4.72 -7.54
N LYS A 75 4.12 5.79 -6.74
CA LYS A 75 4.37 7.16 -7.23
C LYS A 75 5.67 7.28 -8.04
N TYR A 76 6.74 6.59 -7.61
CA TYR A 76 8.08 6.68 -8.18
C TYR A 76 8.38 5.59 -9.22
N GLN A 77 7.52 4.59 -9.32
CA GLN A 77 7.67 3.49 -10.28
C GLN A 77 7.24 3.89 -11.71
N SER A 78 7.67 3.06 -12.66
CA SER A 78 7.33 3.14 -14.08
C SER A 78 5.81 3.21 -14.32
N ARG A 79 5.41 3.85 -15.43
CA ARG A 79 4.00 3.96 -15.85
C ARG A 79 3.34 2.58 -16.02
N LEU A 80 4.09 1.55 -16.39
CA LEU A 80 3.57 0.19 -16.52
C LEU A 80 3.10 -0.38 -15.17
N ILE A 81 3.89 -0.19 -14.11
CA ILE A 81 3.53 -0.65 -12.75
C ILE A 81 2.28 0.08 -12.25
N LYS A 82 2.19 1.39 -12.49
CA LYS A 82 1.00 2.18 -12.14
C LYS A 82 -0.26 1.63 -12.81
N MET A 83 -0.17 1.24 -14.08
CA MET A 83 -1.29 0.67 -14.84
C MET A 83 -1.70 -0.71 -14.30
N THR A 84 -0.74 -1.58 -13.98
CA THR A 84 -1.02 -2.91 -13.41
C THR A 84 -1.67 -2.80 -12.03
N VAL A 85 -1.18 -1.89 -11.17
CA VAL A 85 -1.78 -1.64 -9.85
C VAL A 85 -3.22 -1.11 -10.01
N ALA A 86 -3.45 -0.17 -10.93
CA ALA A 86 -4.79 0.33 -11.21
C ALA A 86 -5.73 -0.77 -11.72
N ALA A 87 -5.25 -1.64 -12.63
CA ALA A 87 -6.01 -2.77 -13.13
C ALA A 87 -6.36 -3.76 -12.01
N GLY A 88 -5.40 -4.10 -11.15
CA GLY A 88 -5.63 -4.97 -10.00
C GLY A 88 -6.64 -4.38 -9.01
N PHE A 89 -6.55 -3.08 -8.72
CA PHE A 89 -7.49 -2.39 -7.84
C PHE A 89 -8.89 -2.30 -8.46
N PHE A 90 -8.97 -2.06 -9.77
CA PHE A 90 -10.23 -2.08 -10.51
C PHE A 90 -10.89 -3.47 -10.46
N THR A 91 -10.14 -4.53 -10.74
CA THR A 91 -10.64 -5.91 -10.63
C THR A 91 -11.08 -6.22 -9.20
N PHE A 92 -10.31 -5.83 -8.19
CA PHE A 92 -10.68 -6.00 -6.78
C PHE A 92 -12.02 -5.31 -6.45
N LEU A 93 -12.22 -4.06 -6.87
CA LEU A 93 -13.47 -3.33 -6.66
C LEU A 93 -14.66 -4.02 -7.33
N VAL A 94 -14.47 -4.55 -8.55
CA VAL A 94 -15.50 -5.32 -9.26
C VAL A 94 -15.88 -6.58 -8.47
N LEU A 95 -14.90 -7.36 -8.00
CA LEU A 95 -15.14 -8.59 -7.23
C LEU A 95 -15.86 -8.32 -5.90
N ILE A 96 -15.43 -7.29 -5.17
CA ILE A 96 -16.06 -6.88 -3.91
C ILE A 96 -17.49 -6.42 -4.16
N THR A 97 -17.71 -5.51 -5.11
CA THR A 97 -19.05 -4.98 -5.39
C THR A 97 -20.01 -6.09 -5.82
N MET A 98 -19.56 -6.99 -6.70
CA MET A 98 -20.37 -8.14 -7.14
C MET A 98 -20.73 -9.06 -5.97
N THR A 99 -19.79 -9.31 -5.05
CA THR A 99 -20.02 -10.13 -3.86
C THR A 99 -21.03 -9.47 -2.92
N LEU A 100 -20.91 -8.16 -2.67
CA LEU A 100 -21.89 -7.43 -1.86
C LEU A 100 -23.28 -7.45 -2.52
N CYS A 101 -23.37 -7.23 -3.83
CA CYS A 101 -24.62 -7.30 -4.56
C CYS A 101 -25.26 -8.70 -4.48
N ASP A 102 -24.49 -9.78 -4.56
CA ASP A 102 -24.99 -11.16 -4.39
C ASP A 102 -25.54 -11.38 -2.97
N TYR A 103 -24.78 -10.99 -1.93
CA TYR A 103 -25.24 -11.08 -0.54
C TYR A 103 -26.51 -10.27 -0.29
N MET A 104 -26.57 -9.02 -0.78
CA MET A 104 -27.76 -8.18 -0.65
C MET A 104 -28.97 -8.78 -1.37
N SER A 105 -28.77 -9.34 -2.57
CA SER A 105 -29.84 -9.97 -3.35
C SER A 105 -30.34 -11.25 -2.69
N ARG A 106 -29.48 -12.01 -2.00
CA ARG A 106 -29.87 -13.21 -1.24
C ARG A 106 -30.58 -12.91 0.07
N ALA A 107 -30.16 -11.83 0.74
CA ALA A 107 -30.86 -11.34 1.92
C ALA A 107 -32.17 -10.63 1.57
N TRP A 108 -32.43 -10.34 0.29
CA TRP A 108 -33.62 -9.64 -0.17
C TRP A 108 -34.89 -10.47 0.12
N GLY A 109 -35.69 -10.02 1.09
CA GLY A 109 -36.92 -10.69 1.52
C GLY A 109 -36.78 -11.61 2.74
N LEU A 110 -35.60 -11.69 3.37
CA LEU A 110 -35.37 -12.40 4.64
C LEU A 110 -35.36 -11.46 5.88
N TRP A 111 -35.83 -10.22 5.71
CA TRP A 111 -35.96 -9.20 6.76
C TRP A 111 -37.42 -8.96 7.08
#